data_AF-A0A954JRT3-F1
#
_entry.id   AF-A0A954JRT3-F1
#
_cell.length_a   1.000
_cell.length_b   1.000
_cell.length_c   1.000
_cell.angle_alpha   90.00
_cell.angle_beta   90.00
_cell.angle_gamma   90.00
#
_symmetry.space_group_name_H-M   'P 1'
#
loop_
_entity.id
_entity.type
_entity.pdbx_description
1 polymer ?
#
loop_
_entity_poly.entity_id
_entity_poly.type
_entity_poly.pdbx_seq_one_letter_code
_entity_poly.pdbx_strand_id
1 'polypeptide(L)'
;AIAAVTRRTAATFVGAIGIIVAYSIAGTLLGDLDNERVAVLVDAFGIGTFANLTKYWTVSERNAQYLPLTGTLLLNRAIWVALAMSFLAVGLRVFRFTVEETGVRRWRRGRKVAPPEMEPVLHLLGPLPSPTLSFTAATHLRQMLSQARVDFFGILKSVPFGVIMFIGVTNAGFALWQANTFYGLTAWPVTYRMVDLIRSTMYLFTVIVMVLYTGELVWKERTARLDEVHDALPHPIWVTAVGKLLAMMGLIAAVQVAAMAMGMVGQLAHGYTNLEVDVWVKEMLVLDLLGFFFLAVL
;
A
#
# COMPACT_ATOMS: atom_id res chain seq x y z
N ALA A 1 1.52 8.04 17.68
CA ALA A 1 1.09 9.46 17.64
C ALA A 1 -0.02 9.72 16.60
N ILE A 2 0.20 9.43 15.31
CA ILE A 2 -0.75 9.74 14.22
C ILE A 2 -2.16 9.20 14.48
N ALA A 3 -2.29 7.94 14.92
CA ALA A 3 -3.58 7.33 15.26
C ALA A 3 -4.34 8.11 16.34
N ALA A 4 -3.65 8.57 17.39
CA ALA A 4 -4.24 9.30 18.50
C ALA A 4 -4.75 10.69 18.09
N VAL A 5 -4.05 11.35 17.15
CA VAL A 5 -4.41 12.66 16.61
C VAL A 5 -5.55 12.56 15.60
N THR A 6 -5.39 11.68 14.59
CA THR A 6 -6.27 11.64 13.42
C THR A 6 -7.50 10.77 13.62
N ARG A 7 -7.45 9.79 14.53
CA ARG A 7 -8.50 8.82 14.81
C ARG A 7 -9.03 8.11 13.55
N ARG A 8 -8.19 8.00 12.51
CA ARG A 8 -8.49 7.35 11.23
C ARG A 8 -7.43 6.28 10.97
N THR A 9 -7.87 5.03 10.78
CA THR A 9 -6.99 3.90 10.44
C THR A 9 -6.17 4.19 9.18
N ALA A 10 -6.83 4.73 8.14
CA ALA A 10 -6.20 5.18 6.91
C ALA A 10 -4.99 6.12 7.13
N ALA A 11 -5.12 7.11 8.02
CA ALA A 11 -4.04 8.07 8.26
C ALA A 11 -2.84 7.43 8.98
N THR A 12 -3.09 6.46 9.87
CA THR A 12 -2.03 5.68 10.50
C THR A 12 -1.24 4.86 9.49
N PHE A 13 -1.93 4.21 8.54
CA PHE A 13 -1.28 3.44 7.48
C PHE A 13 -0.43 4.30 6.57
N VAL A 14 -0.99 5.43 6.10
CA VAL A 14 -0.25 6.42 5.30
C VAL A 14 1.00 6.90 6.04
N GLY A 15 0.89 7.17 7.34
CA GLY A 15 2.03 7.57 8.17
C GLY A 15 3.12 6.51 8.26
N ALA A 16 2.74 5.25 8.48
CA ALA A 16 3.70 4.13 8.54
C ALA A 16 4.42 3.93 7.20
N ILE A 17 3.67 4.00 6.09
CA ILE A 17 4.22 3.89 4.73
C ILE A 17 5.16 5.06 4.43
N GLY A 18 4.79 6.28 4.85
CA GLY A 18 5.65 7.46 4.72
C GLY A 18 7.01 7.29 5.40
N ILE A 19 7.07 6.64 6.57
CA ILE A 19 8.33 6.35 7.26
C ILE A 19 9.19 5.37 6.46
N ILE A 20 8.59 4.29 5.93
CA ILE A 20 9.30 3.31 5.10
C ILE A 20 9.88 3.97 3.85
N VAL A 21 9.16 4.93 3.26
CA VAL A 21 9.63 5.63 2.06
C VAL A 21 10.72 6.64 2.37
N ALA A 22 10.55 7.43 3.44
CA ALA A 22 11.60 8.31 3.89
C ALA A 22 12.89 7.52 4.15
N TYR A 23 12.77 6.30 4.70
CA TYR A 23 13.89 5.40 4.87
C TYR A 23 14.50 4.92 3.55
N SER A 24 13.67 4.48 2.59
CA SER A 24 14.15 4.02 1.28
C SER A 24 14.86 5.14 0.49
N ILE A 25 14.31 6.35 0.51
CA ILE A 25 14.90 7.53 -0.13
C ILE A 25 16.21 7.90 0.58
N ALA A 26 16.21 7.94 1.91
CA ALA A 26 17.42 8.20 2.68
C ALA A 26 18.53 7.18 2.37
N GLY A 27 18.21 5.89 2.29
CA GLY A 27 19.16 4.84 1.91
C GLY A 27 19.74 5.04 0.50
N THR A 28 18.93 5.51 -0.45
CA THR A 28 19.38 5.78 -1.82
C THR A 28 20.26 7.02 -1.90
N LEU A 29 19.92 8.09 -1.16
CA LEU A 29 20.69 9.34 -1.10
C LEU A 29 22.01 9.19 -0.32
N LEU A 30 22.01 8.39 0.74
CA LEU A 30 23.18 8.16 1.60
C LEU A 30 24.12 7.07 1.06
N GLY A 31 23.76 6.46 -0.08
CA GLY A 31 24.56 5.43 -0.75
C GLY A 31 25.76 6.00 -1.53
N ASP A 32 25.68 7.25 -2.00
CA ASP A 32 26.81 7.97 -2.60
C ASP A 32 27.64 8.64 -1.50
N LEU A 33 28.91 8.24 -1.44
CA LEU A 33 29.72 8.26 -0.23
C LEU A 33 30.77 9.37 -0.23
N ASP A 34 30.56 10.34 0.66
CA ASP A 34 31.64 11.07 1.36
C ASP A 34 31.41 11.14 2.88
N ASN A 35 30.31 10.57 3.41
CA ASN A 35 29.95 10.73 4.82
C ASN A 35 29.31 9.48 5.46
N GLU A 36 30.03 8.35 5.46
CA GLU A 36 29.62 7.09 6.11
C GLU A 36 29.12 7.29 7.54
N ARG A 37 29.73 8.23 8.29
CA ARG A 37 29.34 8.53 9.68
C ARG A 37 27.92 9.07 9.79
N VAL A 38 27.49 9.95 8.88
CA VAL A 38 26.13 10.47 8.88
C VAL A 38 25.13 9.41 8.44
N ALA A 39 25.50 8.59 7.44
CA ALA A 39 24.66 7.48 7.00
C ALA A 39 24.37 6.49 8.15
N VAL A 40 25.38 6.18 8.96
CA VAL A 40 25.24 5.34 10.16
C VAL A 40 24.35 5.99 11.23
N LEU A 41 24.38 7.30 11.41
CA LEU A 41 23.57 7.97 12.44
C LEU A 41 22.09 8.15 12.02
N VAL A 42 21.84 8.37 10.73
CA VAL A 42 20.50 8.64 10.17
C VAL A 42 19.72 7.34 9.86
N ASP A 43 20.35 6.18 10.00
CA ASP A 43 19.70 4.89 9.77
C ASP A 43 18.74 4.50 10.92
N ALA A 44 17.45 4.78 10.71
CA ALA A 44 16.37 4.55 11.67
C ALA A 44 16.17 3.08 12.08
N PHE A 45 16.33 2.16 11.12
CA PHE A 45 16.16 0.73 11.38
C PHE A 45 17.47 0.06 11.80
N GLY A 46 18.62 0.68 11.52
CA GLY A 46 19.91 0.17 11.90
C GLY A 46 20.49 -0.91 11.00
N ILE A 47 19.84 -1.20 9.87
CA ILE A 47 20.28 -2.20 8.89
C ILE A 47 21.57 -1.73 8.22
N GLY A 48 21.63 -0.48 7.77
CA GLY A 48 22.82 0.13 7.17
C GLY A 48 23.96 0.29 8.16
N THR A 49 23.65 0.64 9.41
CA THR A 49 24.60 0.73 10.54
C THR A 49 25.23 -0.62 10.80
N PHE A 50 24.42 -1.69 10.89
CA PHE A 50 24.91 -3.04 11.08
C PHE A 50 25.75 -3.50 9.89
N ALA A 51 25.30 -3.24 8.66
CA ALA A 51 26.02 -3.59 7.44
C ALA A 51 27.38 -2.86 7.32
N ASN A 52 27.44 -1.57 7.68
CA ASN A 52 28.68 -0.79 7.65
C ASN A 52 29.67 -1.27 8.73
N LEU A 53 29.20 -1.51 9.96
CA LEU A 53 30.05 -1.98 11.06
C LEU A 53 30.58 -3.41 10.87
N THR A 54 29.83 -4.25 10.16
CA THR A 54 30.24 -5.63 9.84
C THR A 54 30.83 -5.78 8.42
N LYS A 55 31.05 -4.68 7.71
CA LYS A 55 31.51 -4.67 6.30
C LYS A 55 32.82 -5.43 6.08
N TYR A 56 33.71 -5.41 7.08
CA TYR A 56 35.02 -6.05 7.02
C TYR A 56 35.09 -7.37 7.78
N TRP A 57 33.97 -7.86 8.31
CA TRP A 57 33.94 -9.13 9.02
C TRP A 57 33.91 -10.30 8.04
N THR A 58 34.70 -11.33 8.33
CA THR A 58 34.62 -12.63 7.68
C THR A 58 33.32 -13.35 8.04
N VAL A 59 32.93 -14.34 7.24
CA VAL A 59 31.76 -15.19 7.54
C VAL A 59 31.91 -15.88 8.90
N SER A 60 33.12 -16.29 9.26
CA SER A 60 33.42 -16.88 10.57
C SER A 60 33.19 -15.88 11.70
N GLU A 61 33.59 -14.63 11.54
CA GLU A 61 33.40 -13.58 12.55
C GLU A 61 31.92 -13.20 12.70
N ARG A 62 31.18 -13.07 11.58
CA ARG A 62 29.73 -12.79 11.63
C ARG A 62 28.93 -13.89 12.32
N ASN A 63 29.40 -15.14 12.26
CA ASN A 63 28.75 -16.26 12.91
C ASN A 63 29.20 -16.48 14.36
N ALA A 64 30.40 -16.01 14.75
CA ALA A 64 30.99 -16.28 16.06
C ALA A 64 30.99 -15.07 17.02
N GLN A 65 30.95 -13.84 16.50
CA GLN A 65 31.03 -12.62 17.30
C GLN A 65 29.67 -11.93 17.39
N TYR A 66 29.33 -11.46 18.58
CA TYR A 66 28.23 -10.50 18.76
C TYR A 66 28.74 -9.09 18.50
N LEU A 67 27.90 -8.24 17.89
CA LEU A 67 28.24 -6.84 17.68
C LEU A 67 28.03 -6.06 19.00
N PRO A 68 29.09 -5.52 19.64
CA PRO A 68 28.94 -4.82 20.90
C PRO A 68 28.18 -3.50 20.73
N LEU A 69 27.29 -3.18 21.67
CA LEU A 69 26.55 -1.90 21.74
C LEU A 69 27.44 -0.75 22.20
N THR A 70 28.47 -0.44 21.41
CA THR A 70 29.46 0.61 21.71
C THR A 70 29.64 1.56 20.53
N GLY A 71 30.20 2.74 20.78
CA GLY A 71 30.56 3.70 19.75
C GLY A 71 29.34 4.20 18.93
N THR A 72 29.46 4.16 17.61
CA THR A 72 28.45 4.69 16.68
C THR A 72 27.12 3.93 16.71
N LEU A 73 27.15 2.61 17.00
CA LEU A 73 25.92 1.82 17.15
C LEU A 73 25.11 2.28 18.37
N LEU A 74 25.78 2.50 19.51
CA LEU A 74 25.12 3.01 20.72
C LEU A 74 24.52 4.39 20.49
N LEU A 75 25.26 5.28 19.82
CA LEU A 75 24.79 6.63 19.51
C LEU A 75 23.58 6.61 18.59
N ASN A 76 23.59 5.80 17.53
CA ASN A 76 22.43 5.60 16.66
C ASN A 76 21.21 5.14 17.47
N ARG A 77 21.37 4.09 18.30
CA ARG A 77 20.26 3.55 19.10
C ARG A 77 19.74 4.57 20.11
N ALA A 78 20.62 5.35 20.74
CA ALA A 78 20.22 6.38 21.67
C ALA A 78 19.38 7.48 20.98
N ILE A 79 19.77 7.94 19.79
CA ILE A 79 19.02 8.95 19.02
C ILE A 79 17.63 8.44 18.67
N TRP A 80 17.52 7.24 18.10
CA TRP A 80 16.24 6.71 17.62
C TRP A 80 15.32 6.25 18.76
N VAL A 81 15.87 5.74 19.87
CA VAL A 81 15.09 5.47 21.09
C VAL A 81 14.58 6.78 21.70
N ALA A 82 15.40 7.82 21.78
CA ALA A 82 14.95 9.13 22.28
C ALA A 82 13.85 9.72 21.40
N LEU A 83 13.97 9.60 20.07
CA LEU A 83 12.93 10.03 19.13
C LEU A 83 11.65 9.21 19.28
N ALA A 84 11.75 7.89 19.42
CA ALA A 84 10.58 7.03 19.65
C ALA A 84 9.87 7.38 20.97
N MET A 85 10.65 7.61 22.05
CA MET A 85 10.13 8.03 23.34
C MET A 85 9.45 9.41 23.29
N SER A 86 9.96 10.34 22.49
CA SER A 86 9.33 11.66 22.30
C SER A 86 7.99 11.54 21.56
N PHE A 87 7.92 10.75 20.48
CA PHE A 87 6.65 10.48 19.79
C PHE A 87 5.65 9.71 20.65
N LEU A 88 6.12 8.81 21.51
CA LEU A 88 5.29 8.12 22.49
C LEU A 88 4.73 9.12 23.51
N ALA A 89 5.56 9.99 24.08
CA ALA A 89 5.14 11.02 25.02
C ALA A 89 4.11 12.00 24.41
N VAL A 90 4.32 12.42 23.16
CA VAL A 90 3.33 13.22 22.39
C VAL A 90 2.04 12.42 22.21
N GLY A 91 2.15 11.15 21.82
CA GLY A 91 1.00 10.25 21.68
C GLY A 91 0.17 10.16 22.96
N LEU A 92 0.83 9.95 24.11
CA LEU A 92 0.19 9.86 25.42
C LEU A 92 -0.44 11.19 25.86
N ARG A 93 0.19 12.34 25.56
CA ARG A 93 -0.38 13.66 25.88
C ARG A 93 -1.60 14.02 25.05
N VAL A 94 -1.60 13.67 23.76
CA VAL A 94 -2.71 13.98 22.85
C VAL A 94 -3.86 12.98 23.02
N PHE A 95 -3.57 11.76 23.47
CA PHE A 95 -4.57 10.72 23.67
C PHE A 95 -5.61 11.16 24.72
N ARG A 96 -6.88 11.15 24.33
CA ARG A 96 -8.03 11.42 25.20
C ARG A 96 -8.96 10.21 25.19
N PHE A 97 -9.22 9.64 26.36
CA PHE A 97 -10.11 8.48 26.54
C PHE A 97 -11.57 8.76 26.19
N THR A 98 -11.98 10.03 26.19
CA THR A 98 -13.35 10.41 25.88
C THR A 98 -13.59 10.48 24.36
N VAL A 99 -14.56 9.70 23.90
CA VAL A 99 -15.17 9.80 22.58
C VAL A 99 -16.10 11.02 22.60
N GLU A 100 -15.53 12.21 22.45
CA GLU A 100 -16.35 13.35 22.08
C GLU A 100 -16.68 13.21 20.58
N GLU A 101 -17.90 12.77 20.27
CA GLU A 101 -18.52 12.83 18.94
C GLU A 101 -18.70 14.31 18.51
N THR A 102 -17.61 15.05 18.42
CA THR A 102 -17.61 16.50 18.17
C THR A 102 -18.04 16.84 16.74
N GLY A 103 -18.02 15.87 15.81
CA GLY A 103 -18.48 16.04 14.43
C GLY A 103 -19.96 15.71 14.19
N VAL A 104 -20.45 14.59 14.72
CA VAL A 104 -21.81 14.10 14.38
C VAL A 104 -22.90 14.96 15.04
N ARG A 105 -22.65 15.46 16.26
CA ARG A 105 -23.63 16.24 17.01
C ARG A 105 -23.83 17.66 16.46
N ARG A 106 -22.84 18.23 15.76
CA ARG A 106 -22.94 19.57 15.15
C ARG A 106 -23.70 19.54 13.82
N TRP A 107 -23.62 18.44 13.06
CA TRP A 107 -24.38 18.25 11.82
C TRP A 107 -25.85 17.86 12.06
N ARG A 108 -26.13 17.03 13.08
CA ARG A 108 -27.52 16.67 13.47
C ARG A 108 -28.34 17.81 14.09
N ARG A 109 -27.69 18.87 14.61
CA ARG A 109 -28.40 20.04 15.16
C ARG A 109 -28.93 21.00 14.09
N GLY A 110 -28.47 20.94 12.84
CA GLY A 110 -28.89 21.83 11.76
C GLY A 110 -30.03 21.33 10.88
N ARG A 111 -30.49 20.08 11.04
CA ARG A 111 -31.61 19.50 10.28
C ARG A 111 -32.51 18.71 11.22
N LYS A 112 -33.25 19.40 12.08
CA LYS A 112 -34.60 18.95 12.43
C LYS A 112 -35.49 19.31 11.24
N VAL A 113 -35.45 18.49 10.20
CA VAL A 113 -36.55 18.48 9.22
C VAL A 113 -37.68 17.78 9.95
N ALA A 114 -38.77 18.51 10.21
CA ALA A 114 -39.99 17.89 10.71
C ALA A 114 -40.35 16.75 9.73
N PRO A 115 -40.74 15.55 10.22
CA PRO A 115 -41.27 14.54 9.33
C PRO A 115 -42.43 15.20 8.57
N PRO A 116 -42.45 15.17 7.23
CA PRO A 116 -43.68 15.52 6.55
C PRO A 116 -44.76 14.59 7.13
N GLU A 117 -45.90 15.15 7.53
CA GLU A 117 -47.14 14.37 7.68
C GLU A 117 -47.44 13.81 6.29
N MET A 118 -46.79 12.68 5.99
CA MET A 118 -47.20 11.83 4.90
C MET A 118 -48.44 11.13 5.41
N GLU A 119 -49.62 11.66 5.06
CA GLU A 119 -50.80 10.83 4.96
C GLU A 119 -50.38 9.58 4.17
N PRO A 120 -50.70 8.36 4.65
CA PRO A 120 -50.36 7.14 3.96
C PRO A 120 -51.24 7.04 2.71
N VAL A 121 -50.87 7.79 1.67
CA VAL A 121 -51.41 7.58 0.33
C VAL A 121 -50.75 6.30 -0.14
N LEU A 122 -51.43 5.18 0.13
CA LEU A 122 -51.23 3.92 -0.55
C LEU A 122 -51.50 4.16 -2.04
N HIS A 123 -50.50 4.68 -2.74
CA HIS A 123 -50.41 4.48 -4.17
C HIS A 123 -50.34 2.97 -4.35
N LEU A 124 -51.46 2.37 -4.78
CA LEU A 124 -51.48 1.04 -5.36
C LEU A 124 -50.59 1.09 -6.59
N LEU A 125 -49.27 1.01 -6.36
CA LEU A 125 -48.29 0.66 -7.36
C LEU A 125 -48.85 -0.61 -8.01
N GLY A 126 -49.15 -0.53 -9.31
CA GLY A 126 -49.65 -1.68 -10.08
C GLY A 126 -48.77 -2.92 -9.85
N PRO A 127 -49.23 -4.12 -10.23
CA PRO A 127 -48.56 -5.38 -9.91
C PRO A 127 -47.06 -5.25 -10.20
N LEU A 128 -46.27 -5.23 -9.13
CA LEU A 128 -44.82 -5.11 -9.23
C LEU A 128 -44.34 -6.26 -10.13
N PRO A 129 -43.50 -5.99 -11.14
CA PRO A 129 -42.98 -7.06 -11.97
C PRO A 129 -42.26 -8.05 -11.06
N SER A 130 -42.78 -9.26 -10.96
CA SER A 130 -42.18 -10.33 -10.16
C SER A 130 -40.84 -10.69 -10.80
N PRO A 131 -39.70 -10.38 -10.17
CA PRO A 131 -38.41 -10.68 -10.77
C PRO A 131 -38.26 -12.21 -10.86
N THR A 132 -38.04 -12.72 -12.07
CA THR A 132 -37.68 -14.12 -12.27
C THR A 132 -36.23 -14.30 -11.82
N LEU A 133 -36.04 -14.88 -10.64
CA LEU A 133 -34.71 -15.22 -10.13
C LEU A 133 -34.14 -16.38 -10.96
N SER A 134 -33.01 -16.17 -11.62
CA SER A 134 -32.30 -17.20 -12.39
C SER A 134 -30.96 -17.51 -11.75
N PHE A 135 -30.82 -18.72 -11.22
CA PHE A 135 -29.60 -19.22 -10.56
C PHE A 135 -28.75 -20.05 -11.51
N THR A 136 -28.37 -19.45 -12.63
CA THR A 136 -27.54 -20.10 -13.65
C THR A 136 -26.07 -19.78 -13.40
N ALA A 137 -25.15 -20.62 -13.88
CA ALA A 137 -23.70 -20.34 -13.87
C ALA A 137 -23.36 -18.95 -14.47
N ALA A 138 -24.07 -18.53 -15.51
CA ALA A 138 -23.94 -17.19 -16.09
C ALA A 138 -24.31 -16.06 -15.12
N THR A 139 -25.30 -16.27 -14.25
CA THR A 139 -25.69 -15.31 -13.22
C THR A 139 -24.61 -15.20 -12.15
N HIS A 140 -24.05 -16.32 -11.70
CA HIS A 140 -22.94 -16.33 -10.74
C HIS A 140 -21.67 -15.66 -11.30
N LEU A 141 -21.35 -15.89 -12.58
CA LEU A 141 -20.24 -15.21 -13.24
C LEU A 141 -20.45 -13.69 -13.29
N ARG A 142 -21.66 -13.23 -13.62
CA ARG A 142 -22.00 -11.80 -13.63
C ARG A 142 -21.96 -11.18 -12.24
N GLN A 143 -22.44 -11.89 -11.22
CA GLN A 143 -22.36 -11.46 -9.82
C GLN A 143 -20.90 -11.31 -9.37
N MET A 144 -20.07 -12.33 -9.64
CA MET A 144 -18.64 -12.32 -9.34
C MET A 144 -17.91 -11.14 -9.99
N LEU A 145 -18.11 -10.93 -11.30
CA LEU A 145 -17.48 -9.82 -12.03
C LEU A 145 -17.99 -8.46 -11.58
N SER A 146 -19.29 -8.35 -11.27
CA SER A 146 -19.87 -7.11 -10.76
C SER A 146 -19.29 -6.77 -9.39
N GLN A 147 -19.17 -7.75 -8.50
CA GLN A 147 -18.56 -7.57 -7.19
C GLN A 147 -17.10 -7.15 -7.33
N ALA A 148 -16.32 -7.91 -8.13
CA ALA A 148 -14.91 -7.61 -8.38
C ALA A 148 -14.72 -6.19 -8.92
N ARG A 149 -15.60 -5.74 -9.82
CA ARG A 149 -15.59 -4.37 -10.37
C ARG A 149 -15.86 -3.31 -9.30
N VAL A 150 -16.88 -3.52 -8.46
CA VAL A 150 -17.23 -2.58 -7.39
C VAL A 150 -16.10 -2.48 -6.37
N ASP A 151 -15.52 -3.60 -5.99
CA ASP A 151 -14.39 -3.70 -5.08
C ASP A 151 -13.14 -3.01 -5.65
N PHE A 152 -12.78 -3.35 -6.90
CA PHE A 152 -11.65 -2.75 -7.60
C PHE A 152 -11.76 -1.23 -7.71
N PHE A 153 -12.87 -0.70 -8.23
CA PHE A 153 -13.05 0.75 -8.37
C PHE A 153 -13.27 1.46 -7.03
N GLY A 154 -13.81 0.76 -6.02
CA GLY A 154 -13.93 1.27 -4.66
C GLY A 154 -12.55 1.55 -4.07
N ILE A 155 -11.61 0.61 -4.22
CA ILE A 155 -10.24 0.76 -3.74
C ILE A 155 -9.47 1.78 -4.59
N LEU A 156 -9.55 1.70 -5.92
CA LEU A 156 -8.81 2.58 -6.83
C LEU A 156 -9.14 4.07 -6.62
N LYS A 157 -10.39 4.37 -6.26
CA LYS A 157 -10.86 5.74 -5.96
C LYS A 157 -10.67 6.15 -4.49
N SER A 158 -10.16 5.25 -3.66
CA SER A 158 -9.95 5.54 -2.25
C SER A 158 -8.78 6.51 -2.07
N VAL A 159 -8.92 7.44 -1.12
CA VAL A 159 -7.84 8.37 -0.76
C VAL A 159 -6.57 7.64 -0.30
N PRO A 160 -6.64 6.58 0.54
CA PRO A 160 -5.44 5.86 0.96
C PRO A 160 -4.69 5.25 -0.22
N PHE A 161 -5.39 4.67 -1.21
CA PHE A 161 -4.76 4.10 -2.39
C PHE A 161 -4.01 5.17 -3.18
N GLY A 162 -4.65 6.31 -3.43
CA GLY A 162 -4.02 7.44 -4.13
C GLY A 162 -2.74 7.93 -3.42
N VAL A 163 -2.75 7.99 -2.09
CA VAL A 163 -1.56 8.39 -1.32
C VAL A 163 -0.45 7.34 -1.40
N ILE A 164 -0.78 6.05 -1.24
CA ILE A 164 0.21 4.96 -1.34
C ILE A 164 0.83 4.93 -2.74
N MET A 165 0.00 5.08 -3.78
CA MET A 165 0.47 5.12 -5.16
C MET A 165 1.35 6.33 -5.41
N PHE A 166 0.98 7.52 -4.94
CA PHE A 166 1.78 8.73 -5.07
C PHE A 166 3.16 8.58 -4.42
N ILE A 167 3.18 8.02 -3.21
CA ILE A 167 4.40 7.76 -2.45
C ILE A 167 5.28 6.74 -3.19
N GLY A 168 4.70 5.64 -3.68
CA GLY A 168 5.42 4.64 -4.47
C GLY A 168 6.01 5.26 -5.75
N VAL A 169 5.21 6.01 -6.50
CA VAL A 169 5.65 6.72 -7.72
C VAL A 169 6.80 7.67 -7.44
N THR A 170 6.74 8.41 -6.34
CA THR A 170 7.82 9.32 -5.95
C THR A 170 9.12 8.56 -5.67
N ASN A 171 9.04 7.41 -4.97
CA ASN A 171 10.19 6.57 -4.69
C ASN A 171 10.81 5.97 -5.97
N ALA A 172 9.98 5.38 -6.85
CA ALA A 172 10.45 4.85 -8.12
C ALA A 172 10.99 5.97 -9.03
N GLY A 173 10.37 7.14 -9.06
CA GLY A 173 10.85 8.30 -9.80
C GLY A 173 12.23 8.78 -9.33
N PHE A 174 12.46 8.81 -8.01
CA PHE A 174 13.77 9.14 -7.45
C PHE A 174 14.84 8.10 -7.83
N ALA A 175 14.50 6.82 -7.77
CA ALA A 175 15.41 5.75 -8.18
C ALA A 175 15.70 5.79 -9.68
N LEU A 176 14.69 6.05 -10.52
CA LEU A 176 14.84 6.21 -11.97
C LEU A 176 15.70 7.42 -12.31
N TRP A 177 15.60 8.52 -11.56
CA TRP A 177 16.45 9.69 -11.77
C TRP A 177 17.93 9.36 -11.59
N GLN A 178 18.27 8.48 -10.64
CA GLN A 178 19.64 7.99 -10.42
C GLN A 178 19.99 6.72 -11.21
N ALA A 179 19.16 6.30 -12.17
CA ALA A 179 19.34 5.00 -12.84
C ALA A 179 20.63 4.91 -13.69
N ASN A 180 21.13 6.05 -14.19
CA ASN A 180 22.34 6.12 -15.01
C ASN A 180 23.62 6.09 -14.20
N THR A 181 23.56 6.39 -12.91
CA THR A 181 24.73 6.49 -12.02
C THR A 181 24.85 5.22 -11.21
N PHE A 182 25.91 4.44 -11.45
CA PHE A 182 26.17 3.22 -10.69
C PHE A 182 27.63 3.14 -10.30
N TYR A 183 27.91 3.29 -9.01
CA TYR A 183 29.29 3.28 -8.48
C TYR A 183 30.24 4.20 -9.27
N GLY A 184 29.76 5.40 -9.65
CA GLY A 184 30.53 6.38 -10.41
C GLY A 184 30.67 6.11 -11.92
N LEU A 185 30.06 5.05 -12.45
CA LEU A 185 30.03 4.72 -13.88
C LEU A 185 28.67 5.05 -14.50
N THR A 186 28.69 5.55 -15.73
CA THR A 186 27.47 5.79 -16.53
C THR A 186 27.02 4.48 -17.18
N ALA A 187 25.93 3.91 -16.68
CA ALA A 187 25.32 2.71 -17.25
C ALA A 187 24.09 3.08 -18.08
N TRP A 188 23.92 2.44 -19.24
CA TRP A 188 22.73 2.64 -20.05
C TRP A 188 21.48 2.00 -19.39
N PRO A 189 20.32 2.66 -19.46
CA PRO A 189 19.08 2.18 -18.84
C PRO A 189 18.39 1.10 -19.70
N VAL A 190 19.09 -0.02 -19.89
CA VAL A 190 18.58 -1.21 -20.58
C VAL A 190 17.36 -1.81 -19.87
N THR A 191 16.45 -2.40 -20.65
CA THR A 191 15.11 -2.79 -20.16
C THR A 191 15.14 -3.72 -18.96
N TYR A 192 15.96 -4.78 -18.96
CA TYR A 192 16.03 -5.71 -17.81
C TYR A 192 16.47 -4.98 -16.52
N ARG A 193 17.39 -4.02 -16.62
CA ARG A 193 17.90 -3.26 -15.48
C ARG A 193 16.84 -2.30 -14.94
N MET A 194 16.04 -1.72 -15.82
CA MET A 194 14.92 -0.86 -15.42
C MET A 194 13.81 -1.68 -14.76
N VAL A 195 13.54 -2.89 -15.26
CA VAL A 195 12.62 -3.85 -14.63
C VAL A 195 13.13 -4.20 -13.23
N ASP A 196 14.41 -4.55 -13.06
CA ASP A 196 14.98 -4.87 -11.74
C ASP A 196 14.94 -3.68 -10.78
N LEU A 197 15.20 -2.47 -11.27
CA LEU A 197 15.11 -1.23 -10.48
C LEU A 197 13.67 -0.96 -10.03
N ILE A 198 12.70 -1.09 -10.93
CA ILE A 198 11.28 -0.97 -10.62
C ILE A 198 10.84 -2.07 -9.64
N ARG A 199 11.28 -3.31 -9.84
CA ARG A 199 10.99 -4.43 -8.92
C ARG A 199 11.54 -4.12 -7.53
N SER A 200 12.80 -3.71 -7.42
CA SER A 200 13.42 -3.35 -6.14
C SER A 200 12.68 -2.23 -5.41
N THR A 201 12.15 -1.25 -6.15
CA THR A 201 11.49 -0.09 -5.55
C THR A 201 10.00 -0.34 -5.27
N MET A 202 9.28 -1.02 -6.17
CA MET A 202 7.81 -1.18 -6.13
C MET A 202 7.34 -2.48 -5.49
N TYR A 203 8.20 -3.49 -5.31
CA TYR A 203 7.80 -4.77 -4.73
C TYR A 203 7.23 -4.61 -3.32
N LEU A 204 7.94 -3.89 -2.44
CA LEU A 204 7.49 -3.64 -1.07
C LEU A 204 6.13 -2.91 -1.04
N PHE A 205 5.92 -1.94 -1.94
CA PHE A 205 4.65 -1.21 -2.05
C PHE A 205 3.51 -2.12 -2.50
N THR A 206 3.78 -2.97 -3.48
CA THR A 206 2.80 -3.94 -3.98
C THR A 206 2.38 -4.90 -2.87
N VAL A 207 3.33 -5.39 -2.08
CA VAL A 207 3.05 -6.23 -0.90
C VAL A 207 2.24 -5.47 0.15
N ILE A 208 2.59 -4.20 0.45
CA ILE A 208 1.85 -3.37 1.40
C ILE A 208 0.40 -3.15 0.94
N VAL A 209 0.19 -2.82 -0.34
CA VAL A 209 -1.14 -2.66 -0.95
C VAL A 209 -1.92 -3.97 -0.82
N MET A 210 -1.30 -5.10 -1.16
CA MET A 210 -1.92 -6.42 -1.03
C MET A 210 -2.37 -6.71 0.41
N VAL A 211 -1.47 -6.60 1.39
CA VAL A 211 -1.80 -6.90 2.79
C VAL A 211 -2.90 -5.98 3.33
N LEU A 212 -2.80 -4.69 3.05
CA LEU A 212 -3.75 -3.68 3.54
C LEU A 212 -5.15 -3.88 2.94
N TYR A 213 -5.24 -3.99 1.62
CA TYR A 213 -6.53 -4.11 0.96
C TYR A 213 -7.14 -5.49 1.06
N THR A 214 -6.36 -6.52 1.36
CA THR A 214 -6.93 -7.85 1.68
C THR A 214 -7.76 -7.75 2.95
N GLY A 215 -7.23 -7.09 3.98
CA GLY A 215 -8.00 -6.79 5.20
C GLY A 215 -9.22 -5.94 4.90
N GLU A 216 -9.08 -4.85 4.14
CA GLU A 216 -10.22 -3.99 3.81
C GLU A 216 -11.31 -4.73 3.03
N LEU A 217 -10.96 -5.58 2.05
CA LEU A 217 -11.89 -6.39 1.27
C LEU A 217 -12.62 -7.41 2.14
N VAL A 218 -11.94 -8.08 3.07
CA VAL A 218 -12.55 -9.09 3.94
C VAL A 218 -13.52 -8.47 4.93
N TRP A 219 -13.20 -7.28 5.47
CA TRP A 219 -14.00 -6.62 6.51
C TRP A 219 -14.94 -5.55 5.98
N LYS A 220 -15.00 -5.35 4.66
CA LYS A 220 -15.77 -4.29 3.98
C LYS A 220 -17.24 -4.32 4.38
N GLU A 221 -17.89 -5.47 4.25
CA GLU A 221 -19.32 -5.64 4.47
C GLU A 221 -19.69 -5.41 5.93
N ARG A 222 -18.88 -5.96 6.86
CA ARG A 222 -19.06 -5.80 8.30
C ARG A 222 -18.85 -4.36 8.77
N THR A 223 -17.86 -3.67 8.21
CA THR A 223 -17.59 -2.26 8.51
C THR A 223 -18.73 -1.37 8.02
N ALA A 224 -19.39 -1.76 6.92
CA ALA A 224 -20.58 -1.10 6.39
C ALA A 224 -21.90 -1.52 7.07
N ARG A 225 -21.88 -2.51 7.99
CA ARG A 225 -23.06 -3.15 8.59
C ARG A 225 -24.03 -3.72 7.54
N LEU A 226 -23.47 -4.27 6.47
CA LEU A 226 -24.20 -4.91 5.37
C LEU A 226 -24.00 -6.43 5.35
N ASP A 227 -23.31 -6.99 6.34
CA ASP A 227 -23.04 -8.42 6.49
C ASP A 227 -24.34 -9.24 6.54
N GLU A 228 -25.32 -8.83 7.35
CA GLU A 228 -26.62 -9.53 7.43
C GLU A 228 -27.40 -9.52 6.10
N VAL A 229 -27.34 -8.40 5.37
CA VAL A 229 -28.00 -8.25 4.07
C VAL A 229 -27.28 -9.09 3.02
N HIS A 230 -25.94 -9.13 3.09
CA HIS A 230 -25.11 -9.89 2.17
C HIS A 230 -25.31 -11.40 2.38
N ASP A 231 -25.40 -11.86 3.63
CA ASP A 231 -25.60 -13.27 3.97
C ASP A 231 -27.01 -13.77 3.66
N ALA A 232 -28.00 -12.87 3.56
CA ALA A 232 -29.35 -13.21 3.14
C ALA A 232 -29.48 -13.41 1.60
N LEU A 233 -28.46 -13.03 0.82
CA LEU A 233 -28.50 -13.18 -0.64
C LEU A 233 -28.23 -14.64 -1.04
N PRO A 234 -29.02 -15.19 -2.00
CA PRO A 234 -28.80 -16.53 -2.52
C PRO A 234 -27.60 -16.57 -3.49
N HIS A 235 -26.37 -16.49 -2.97
CA HIS A 235 -25.15 -16.74 -3.73
C HIS A 235 -24.25 -17.78 -3.03
N PRO A 236 -23.56 -18.64 -3.79
CA PRO A 236 -22.52 -19.50 -3.23
C PRO A 236 -21.35 -18.68 -2.66
N ILE A 237 -20.67 -19.22 -1.64
CA ILE A 237 -19.50 -18.57 -1.01
C ILE A 237 -18.34 -18.35 -1.99
N TRP A 238 -18.15 -19.27 -2.95
CA TRP A 238 -17.05 -19.18 -3.93
C TRP A 238 -17.18 -17.95 -4.84
N VAL A 239 -18.40 -17.49 -5.13
CA VAL A 239 -18.66 -16.31 -5.98
C VAL A 239 -18.04 -15.07 -5.34
N THR A 240 -18.25 -14.91 -4.03
CA THR A 240 -17.71 -13.79 -3.26
C THR A 240 -16.20 -13.92 -3.06
N ALA A 241 -15.70 -15.13 -2.75
CA ALA A 241 -14.28 -15.36 -2.54
C ALA A 241 -13.45 -15.10 -3.81
N VAL A 242 -13.86 -15.66 -4.95
CA VAL A 242 -13.19 -15.45 -6.24
C VAL A 242 -13.37 -14.01 -6.71
N GLY A 243 -14.53 -13.38 -6.45
CA GLY A 243 -14.75 -11.96 -6.74
C GLY A 243 -13.77 -11.04 -6.01
N LYS A 244 -13.54 -11.27 -4.71
CA LYS A 244 -12.56 -10.51 -3.91
C LYS A 244 -11.12 -10.76 -4.37
N LEU A 245 -10.77 -12.02 -4.70
CA LEU A 245 -9.46 -12.35 -5.25
C LEU A 245 -9.22 -11.66 -6.61
N LEU A 246 -10.21 -11.68 -7.51
CA LEU A 246 -10.13 -10.99 -8.80
C LEU A 246 -9.99 -9.48 -8.64
N ALA A 247 -10.69 -8.87 -7.68
CA ALA A 247 -10.53 -7.46 -7.36
C ALA A 247 -9.09 -7.15 -6.92
N MET A 248 -8.54 -7.98 -6.04
CA MET A 248 -7.15 -7.84 -5.56
C MET A 248 -6.13 -8.02 -6.69
N MET A 249 -6.28 -9.06 -7.52
CA MET A 249 -5.39 -9.29 -8.66
C MET A 249 -5.48 -8.17 -9.69
N GLY A 250 -6.69 -7.66 -9.95
CA GLY A 250 -6.88 -6.48 -10.80
C GLY A 250 -6.19 -5.24 -10.23
N LEU A 251 -6.24 -5.05 -8.90
CA LEU A 251 -5.58 -3.94 -8.22
C LEU A 251 -4.05 -4.03 -8.35
N ILE A 252 -3.48 -5.21 -8.11
CA ILE A 252 -2.05 -5.45 -8.25
C ILE A 252 -1.61 -5.25 -9.71
N ALA A 253 -2.37 -5.77 -10.67
CA ALA A 253 -2.09 -5.54 -12.09
C ALA A 253 -2.11 -4.04 -12.43
N ALA A 254 -3.06 -3.26 -11.90
CA ALA A 254 -3.09 -1.81 -12.10
C ALA A 254 -1.86 -1.09 -11.54
N VAL A 255 -1.38 -1.51 -10.36
CA VAL A 255 -0.13 -0.98 -9.77
C VAL A 255 1.08 -1.34 -10.64
N GLN A 256 1.16 -2.60 -11.12
CA GLN A 256 2.25 -3.05 -11.99
C GLN A 256 2.26 -2.32 -13.33
N VAL A 257 1.09 -2.10 -13.94
CA VAL A 257 0.97 -1.32 -15.18
C VAL A 257 1.41 0.13 -14.97
N ALA A 258 1.05 0.75 -13.84
CA ALA A 258 1.50 2.10 -13.51
C ALA A 258 3.03 2.17 -13.31
N ALA A 259 3.62 1.17 -12.66
CA ALA A 259 5.06 1.05 -12.47
C ALA A 259 5.80 0.81 -13.79
N MET A 260 5.28 -0.06 -14.65
CA MET A 260 5.78 -0.31 -16.01
C MET A 260 5.77 0.98 -16.86
N ALA A 261 4.65 1.71 -16.86
CA ALA A 261 4.54 2.96 -17.61
C ALA A 261 5.57 4.00 -17.13
N MET A 262 5.80 4.09 -15.82
CA MET A 262 6.82 4.96 -15.25
C MET A 262 8.24 4.54 -15.61
N GLY A 263 8.54 3.24 -15.60
CA GLY A 263 9.82 2.70 -16.06
C GLY A 263 10.09 3.05 -17.52
N MET A 264 9.10 2.89 -18.41
CA MET A 264 9.19 3.27 -19.82
C MET A 264 9.40 4.79 -19.99
N VAL A 265 8.67 5.62 -19.23
CA VAL A 265 8.88 7.07 -19.22
C VAL A 265 10.29 7.42 -18.73
N GLY A 266 10.81 6.73 -17.72
CA GLY A 266 12.17 6.89 -17.24
C GLY A 266 13.23 6.54 -18.28
N GLN A 267 13.04 5.45 -19.03
CA GLN A 267 13.91 5.07 -20.15
C GLN A 267 13.95 6.15 -21.23
N LEU A 268 12.78 6.66 -21.62
CA LEU A 268 12.66 7.74 -22.61
C LEU A 268 13.30 9.03 -22.12
N ALA A 269 13.13 9.38 -20.84
CA ALA A 269 13.72 10.57 -20.23
C ALA A 269 15.25 10.54 -20.25
N HIS A 270 15.85 9.35 -20.16
CA HIS A 270 17.30 9.12 -20.27
C HIS A 270 17.79 8.94 -21.71
N GLY A 271 16.93 9.14 -22.71
CA GLY A 271 17.29 9.06 -24.13
C GLY A 271 17.39 7.64 -24.69
N TYR A 272 16.93 6.62 -23.96
CA TYR A 272 16.90 5.24 -24.44
C TYR A 272 15.56 4.94 -25.11
N THR A 273 15.59 4.74 -26.42
CA THR A 273 14.38 4.58 -27.25
C THR A 273 14.03 3.13 -27.57
N ASN A 274 14.92 2.17 -27.29
CA ASN A 274 14.66 0.75 -27.56
C ASN A 274 13.84 0.11 -26.43
N LEU A 275 12.57 0.48 -26.35
CA LEU A 275 11.64 -0.07 -25.36
C LEU A 275 11.27 -1.51 -25.75
N GLU A 276 11.89 -2.49 -25.10
CA GLU A 276 11.53 -3.90 -25.24
C GLU A 276 10.25 -4.20 -24.45
N VAL A 277 9.10 -3.77 -24.97
CA VAL A 277 7.79 -3.91 -24.30
C VAL A 277 7.47 -5.37 -23.97
N ASP A 278 7.92 -6.31 -24.80
CA ASP A 278 7.76 -7.75 -24.58
C ASP A 278 8.41 -8.20 -23.25
N VAL A 279 9.59 -7.68 -22.92
CA VAL A 279 10.29 -7.98 -21.66
C VAL A 279 9.52 -7.39 -20.47
N TRP A 280 9.05 -6.15 -20.58
CA TRP A 280 8.22 -5.51 -19.54
C TRP A 280 6.97 -6.32 -19.23
N VAL A 281 6.24 -6.78 -20.26
CA VAL A 281 5.01 -7.55 -20.10
C VAL A 281 5.30 -8.92 -19.50
N LYS A 282 6.32 -9.64 -20.00
CA LYS A 282 6.67 -10.97 -19.50
C LYS A 282 7.12 -10.92 -18.04
N GLU A 283 8.01 -10.01 -17.68
CA GLU A 283 8.53 -9.92 -16.32
C GLU A 283 7.46 -9.44 -15.33
N MET A 284 6.79 -8.31 -15.60
CA MET A 284 5.91 -7.68 -14.61
C MET A 284 4.48 -8.22 -14.62
N LEU A 285 3.90 -8.47 -15.80
CA LEU A 285 2.50 -8.87 -15.92
C LEU A 285 2.29 -10.38 -15.95
N VAL A 286 3.32 -11.16 -16.30
CA VAL A 286 3.24 -12.62 -16.27
C VAL A 286 3.96 -13.16 -15.05
N LEU A 287 5.29 -13.03 -14.95
CA LEU A 287 6.07 -13.67 -13.88
C LEU A 287 5.75 -13.07 -12.50
N ASP A 288 5.85 -11.75 -12.35
CA ASP A 288 5.61 -11.10 -11.07
C ASP A 288 4.13 -11.22 -10.66
N LEU A 289 3.18 -11.04 -11.59
CA LEU A 289 1.76 -11.17 -11.30
C LEU A 289 1.38 -12.59 -10.85
N LEU A 290 1.98 -13.63 -11.45
CA LEU A 290 1.82 -15.01 -10.97
C LEU A 290 2.40 -15.19 -9.57
N GLY A 291 3.58 -14.61 -9.28
CA GLY A 291 4.15 -14.60 -7.94
C GLY A 291 3.22 -13.96 -6.90
N PHE A 292 2.63 -12.81 -7.24
CA PHE A 292 1.64 -12.15 -6.39
C PHE A 292 0.33 -12.93 -6.28
N PHE A 293 -0.08 -13.66 -7.31
CA PHE A 293 -1.23 -14.55 -7.24
C PHE A 293 -1.02 -15.63 -6.18
N PHE A 294 0.14 -16.29 -6.17
CA PHE A 294 0.46 -17.28 -5.15
C PHE A 294 0.48 -16.68 -3.74
N LEU A 295 1.04 -15.47 -3.59
CA LEU A 295 1.01 -14.75 -2.31
C LEU A 295 -0.39 -14.34 -1.86
N ALA A 296 -1.28 -13.99 -2.78
CA ALA A 296 -2.65 -13.57 -2.47
C ALA A 296 -3.55 -14.74 -2.07
N VAL A 297 -3.24 -15.95 -2.53
CA VAL A 297 -3.99 -17.18 -2.22
C VAL A 297 -3.52 -17.82 -0.92
N LEU A 298 -2.26 -17.61 -0.54
CA LEU A 298 -1.64 -18.13 0.69
C LEU A 298 -2.20 -17.45 1.95
#